data_AF-A0A957XJ60-F1
#
_entry.id   AF-A0A957XJ60-F1
#
_cell.length_a   1.000
_cell.length_b   1.000
_cell.length_c   1.000
_cell.angle_alpha   90.00
_cell.angle_beta   90.00
_cell.angle_gamma   90.00
#
_symmetry.space_group_name_H-M   'P 1'
#
loop_
_entity.id
_entity.type
_entity.pdbx_description
1 polymer ?
#
loop_
_entity_poly.entity_id
_entity_poly.type
_entity_poly.pdbx_seq_one_letter_code
_entity_poly.pdbx_strand_id
1 'polypeptide(L)'
;MKTKDSRSSWIAFGLFYATLLLIVSVLDTVNAIFTLRLFMTQLGLITFGVGVFAATALVMPNLSATRSILLAFTVGILTIIPAVLMGLGRIPGLWPQYFYIALGMAAGSILTFFSLWYASRITNQADQKSSDLENK
;
A
#
# COMPACT_ATOMS: atom_id res chain seq x y z
N MET A 1 -4.65 -25.39 15.85
CA MET A 1 -5.71 -24.40 15.53
C MET A 1 -5.02 -23.22 14.82
N LYS A 2 -4.90 -23.23 13.48
CA LYS A 2 -4.07 -22.22 12.75
C LYS A 2 -4.54 -21.92 11.31
N THR A 3 -5.67 -22.50 10.87
CA THR A 3 -6.10 -22.48 9.46
C THR A 3 -7.37 -21.65 9.20
N LYS A 4 -8.19 -21.37 10.23
CA LYS A 4 -9.40 -20.55 10.09
C LYS A 4 -9.08 -19.06 9.90
N ASP A 5 -8.10 -18.53 10.63
CA ASP A 5 -7.75 -17.09 10.59
C ASP A 5 -7.14 -16.68 9.24
N SER A 6 -6.29 -17.54 8.67
CA SER A 6 -5.69 -17.31 7.35
C SER A 6 -6.75 -17.25 6.24
N ARG A 7 -7.71 -18.19 6.21
CA ARG A 7 -8.80 -18.18 5.21
C ARG A 7 -9.66 -16.92 5.29
N SER A 8 -9.99 -16.46 6.50
CA SER A 8 -10.78 -15.23 6.67
C SER A 8 -10.03 -13.99 6.17
N SER A 9 -8.72 -13.91 6.41
CA SER A 9 -7.88 -12.79 5.94
C SER A 9 -7.80 -12.74 4.41
N TRP A 10 -7.68 -13.88 3.74
CA TRP A 10 -7.64 -13.94 2.27
C TRP A 10 -8.98 -13.60 1.63
N ILE A 11 -10.10 -13.95 2.27
CA ILE A 11 -11.44 -13.56 1.81
C ILE A 11 -11.62 -12.04 1.91
N ALA A 12 -11.23 -11.43 3.04
CA ALA A 12 -11.29 -9.97 3.20
C ALA A 12 -10.43 -9.25 2.16
N PHE A 13 -9.25 -9.79 1.85
CA PHE A 13 -8.36 -9.26 0.82
C PHE A 13 -8.95 -9.36 -0.59
N GLY A 14 -9.54 -10.51 -0.94
CA GLY A 14 -10.24 -10.69 -2.21
C GLY A 14 -11.46 -9.78 -2.34
N LEU A 15 -12.21 -9.59 -1.25
CA LEU A 15 -13.38 -8.71 -1.20
C LEU A 15 -12.97 -7.24 -1.35
N PHE A 16 -11.87 -6.82 -0.71
CA PHE A 16 -11.28 -5.49 -0.90
C PHE A 16 -10.89 -5.25 -2.36
N TYR A 17 -10.19 -6.20 -2.98
CA TYR A 17 -9.79 -6.12 -4.39
C TYR A 17 -11.00 -6.02 -5.33
N ALA A 18 -11.99 -6.89 -5.14
CA ALA A 18 -13.22 -6.87 -5.92
C ALA A 18 -14.00 -5.56 -5.75
N THR A 19 -14.03 -5.02 -4.54
CA THR A 19 -14.67 -3.73 -4.24
C THR A 19 -13.98 -2.58 -4.98
N LEU A 20 -12.64 -2.55 -5.00
CA LEU A 20 -11.88 -1.55 -5.76
C LEU A 20 -12.18 -1.63 -7.25
N LEU A 21 -12.20 -2.85 -7.82
CA LEU A 21 -12.54 -3.03 -9.23
C LEU A 21 -13.96 -2.60 -9.55
N LEU A 22 -14.92 -2.89 -8.67
CA LEU A 22 -16.30 -2.46 -8.83
C LEU A 22 -16.40 -0.93 -8.81
N ILE A 23 -15.77 -0.27 -7.84
CA ILE A 23 -15.77 1.20 -7.73
C ILE A 23 -15.19 1.82 -9.01
N VAL A 24 -14.04 1.35 -9.48
CA VAL A 24 -13.40 1.88 -10.69
C VAL A 24 -14.24 1.60 -11.93
N SER A 25 -14.84 0.42 -12.05
CA SER A 25 -15.73 0.08 -13.16
C SER A 25 -16.97 0.98 -13.20
N VAL A 26 -17.56 1.27 -12.03
CA VAL A 26 -18.69 2.19 -11.90
C VAL A 26 -18.26 3.61 -12.26
N LEU A 27 -17.11 4.09 -11.78
CA LEU A 27 -16.56 5.40 -12.13
C LEU A 27 -16.33 5.57 -13.64
N ASP A 28 -15.70 4.59 -14.28
CA ASP A 28 -15.45 4.60 -15.72
C ASP A 28 -16.76 4.62 -16.53
N THR A 29 -17.78 3.90 -16.04
CA THR A 29 -19.11 3.83 -16.67
C THR A 29 -19.86 5.15 -16.51
N VAL A 30 -19.91 5.69 -15.29
CA VAL A 30 -20.62 6.96 -14.99
C VAL A 30 -20.00 8.14 -15.75
N ASN A 31 -18.67 8.16 -15.89
CA ASN A 31 -18.00 9.22 -16.62
C ASN A 31 -17.94 8.97 -18.15
N ALA A 32 -18.48 7.85 -18.64
CA ALA A 32 -18.46 7.44 -20.05
C ALA A 32 -17.04 7.41 -20.68
N ILE A 33 -16.03 7.08 -19.88
CA ILE A 33 -14.60 7.06 -20.27
C ILE A 33 -14.14 5.63 -20.50
N PHE A 34 -15.04 4.65 -20.28
CA PHE A 34 -14.74 3.24 -20.40
C PHE A 34 -14.10 2.92 -21.74
N THR A 35 -12.78 2.72 -21.69
CA THR A 35 -11.95 2.33 -22.80
C THR A 35 -11.17 1.13 -22.32
N LEU A 36 -11.22 0.03 -23.08
CA LEU A 36 -10.55 -1.22 -22.69
C LEU A 36 -9.08 -1.01 -22.29
N ARG A 37 -8.39 -0.08 -22.97
CA ARG A 37 -7.01 0.30 -22.67
C ARG A 37 -6.84 0.97 -21.30
N LEU A 38 -7.73 1.90 -20.95
CA LEU A 38 -7.70 2.61 -19.66
C LEU A 38 -8.05 1.65 -18.53
N PHE A 39 -9.09 0.84 -18.74
CA PHE A 39 -9.50 -0.20 -17.80
C PHE A 39 -8.38 -1.19 -17.50
N MET A 40 -7.68 -1.70 -18.54
CA MET A 40 -6.52 -2.58 -18.33
C MET A 40 -5.36 -1.90 -17.61
N THR A 41 -5.17 -0.59 -17.81
CA THR A 41 -4.15 0.18 -17.11
C THR A 41 -4.50 0.33 -15.63
N GLN A 42 -5.75 0.69 -15.31
CA GLN A 42 -6.27 0.76 -13.95
C GLN A 42 -6.21 -0.59 -13.24
N LEU A 43 -6.63 -1.66 -13.92
CA LEU A 43 -6.55 -3.03 -13.43
C LEU A 43 -5.10 -3.40 -13.12
N GLY A 44 -4.17 -3.09 -14.01
CA GLY A 44 -2.73 -3.31 -13.81
C GLY A 44 -2.19 -2.55 -12.60
N LEU A 45 -2.54 -1.27 -12.44
CA LEU A 45 -2.16 -0.45 -11.29
C LEU A 45 -2.68 -1.04 -9.97
N ILE A 46 -3.96 -1.38 -9.90
CA ILE A 46 -4.58 -1.95 -8.69
C ILE A 46 -3.95 -3.31 -8.38
N THR A 47 -3.78 -4.17 -9.39
CA THR A 47 -3.14 -5.48 -9.23
C THR A 47 -1.72 -5.34 -8.71
N PHE A 48 -0.95 -4.39 -9.25
CA PHE A 48 0.41 -4.12 -8.83
C PHE A 48 0.45 -3.66 -7.37
N GLY A 49 -0.37 -2.68 -6.99
CA GLY A 49 -0.43 -2.18 -5.61
C GLY A 49 -0.81 -3.26 -4.60
N VAL A 50 -1.87 -4.01 -4.91
CA VAL A 50 -2.35 -5.13 -4.09
C VAL A 50 -1.31 -6.25 -4.02
N GLY A 51 -0.59 -6.51 -5.12
CA GLY A 51 0.53 -7.44 -5.17
C GLY A 51 1.68 -7.05 -4.24
N VAL A 52 2.04 -5.76 -4.19
CA VAL A 52 3.06 -5.25 -3.26
C VAL A 52 2.64 -5.45 -1.81
N PHE A 53 1.37 -5.21 -1.47
CA PHE A 53 0.84 -5.51 -0.14
C PHE A 53 0.95 -6.99 0.23
N ALA A 54 0.51 -7.88 -0.66
CA ALA A 54 0.56 -9.31 -0.44
C ALA A 54 2.01 -9.79 -0.26
N ALA A 55 2.93 -9.32 -1.11
CA ALA A 55 4.35 -9.65 -1.01
C ALA A 55 4.95 -9.14 0.31
N THR A 56 4.64 -7.91 0.71
CA THR A 56 5.15 -7.34 1.96
C THR A 56 4.61 -8.09 3.18
N ALA A 57 3.34 -8.48 3.18
CA ALA A 57 2.75 -9.26 4.25
C ALA A 57 3.41 -10.64 4.41
N LEU A 58 3.88 -11.25 3.31
CA LEU A 58 4.63 -12.51 3.33
C LEU A 58 6.06 -12.32 3.84
N VAL A 59 6.74 -11.25 3.44
CA VAL A 59 8.15 -11.00 3.80
C VAL A 59 8.29 -10.45 5.22
N MET A 60 7.35 -9.62 5.67
CA MET A 60 7.39 -8.94 6.95
C MET A 60 6.07 -9.12 7.73
N PRO A 61 5.78 -10.32 8.24
CA PRO A 61 4.52 -10.62 8.93
C PRO A 61 4.36 -9.88 10.28
N ASN A 62 5.45 -9.40 10.87
CA ASN A 62 5.46 -8.70 12.16
C ASN A 62 5.70 -7.18 12.01
N LEU A 63 5.07 -6.55 11.01
CA LEU A 63 5.09 -5.10 10.89
C LEU A 63 4.22 -4.46 11.98
N SER A 64 4.81 -3.53 12.73
CA SER A 64 4.05 -2.62 13.61
C SER A 64 2.95 -1.92 12.81
N ALA A 65 1.79 -1.69 13.44
CA ALA A 65 0.65 -1.01 12.83
C ALA A 65 1.06 0.29 12.11
N THR A 66 1.95 1.09 12.71
CA THR A 66 2.47 2.33 12.12
C THR A 66 3.20 2.10 10.79
N ARG A 67 4.00 1.04 10.70
CA ARG A 67 4.76 0.70 9.49
C ARG A 67 3.84 0.15 8.39
N SER A 68 2.84 -0.63 8.77
CA SER A 68 1.81 -1.13 7.85
C SER A 68 1.00 0.01 7.23
N ILE A 69 0.67 1.04 8.02
CA ILE A 69 -0.05 2.24 7.54
C ILE A 69 0.80 3.04 6.57
N LEU A 70 2.09 3.27 6.89
CA LEU A 70 3.02 3.99 6.00
C LEU A 70 3.16 3.27 4.65
N LEU A 71 3.33 1.95 4.68
CA LEU A 71 3.39 1.14 3.46
C LEU A 71 2.07 1.22 2.69
N ALA A 72 0.94 1.17 3.41
CA ALA A 72 -0.36 1.26 2.79
C ALA A 72 -0.62 2.59 2.10
N PHE A 73 -0.19 3.66 2.73
CA PHE A 73 -0.26 5.01 2.19
C PHE A 73 0.61 5.16 0.94
N THR A 74 1.86 4.70 0.99
CA THR A 74 2.79 4.72 -0.15
C THR A 74 2.22 3.97 -1.35
N VAL A 75 1.77 2.74 -1.13
CA VAL A 75 1.19 1.91 -2.19
C VAL A 75 -0.10 2.54 -2.71
N GLY A 76 -0.98 2.99 -1.82
CA GLY A 76 -2.25 3.61 -2.19
C GLY A 76 -2.07 4.84 -3.08
N ILE A 77 -1.16 5.74 -2.71
CA ILE A 77 -0.85 6.95 -3.49
C ILE A 77 -0.17 6.63 -4.82
N LEU A 78 0.67 5.62 -4.90
CA LEU A 78 1.36 5.31 -6.15
C LEU A 78 0.55 4.46 -7.12
N THR A 79 -0.54 3.83 -6.67
CA THR A 79 -1.25 2.82 -7.49
C THR A 79 -2.76 3.01 -7.50
N ILE A 80 -3.40 2.93 -6.33
CA ILE A 80 -4.86 2.93 -6.19
C ILE A 80 -5.45 4.31 -6.53
N ILE A 81 -4.89 5.38 -5.95
CA ILE A 81 -5.37 6.75 -6.21
C ILE A 81 -5.22 7.13 -7.70
N PRO A 82 -4.08 6.89 -8.37
CA PRO A 82 -3.98 7.07 -9.82
C PRO A 82 -5.06 6.30 -10.59
N ALA A 83 -5.30 5.03 -10.25
CA ALA A 83 -6.30 4.22 -10.94
C ALA A 83 -7.71 4.82 -10.82
N VAL A 84 -8.07 5.33 -9.63
CA VAL A 84 -9.33 6.02 -9.40
C VAL A 84 -9.38 7.36 -10.14
N LEU A 85 -8.29 8.14 -10.11
CA LEU A 85 -8.21 9.44 -10.80
C LEU A 85 -8.33 9.30 -12.31
N MET A 86 -7.82 8.21 -12.91
CA MET A 86 -8.03 7.93 -14.34
C MET A 86 -9.52 7.81 -14.68
N GLY A 87 -10.34 7.28 -13.76
CA GLY A 87 -11.78 7.12 -13.96
C GLY A 87 -12.58 8.43 -13.85
N LEU A 88 -11.98 9.51 -13.34
CA LEU A 88 -12.58 10.86 -13.33
C LEU A 88 -12.36 11.61 -14.66
N GLY A 89 -11.54 11.07 -15.55
CA GLY A 89 -11.29 11.61 -16.87
C GLY A 89 -10.08 12.52 -17.00
N ARG A 90 -10.00 13.16 -18.17
CA ARG A 90 -8.79 13.85 -18.61
C ARG A 90 -8.79 15.29 -18.09
N ILE A 91 -8.26 15.49 -16.89
CA ILE A 91 -8.02 16.82 -16.33
C ILE A 91 -6.62 17.28 -16.80
N PRO A 92 -6.51 18.34 -17.62
CA PRO A 92 -5.23 18.82 -18.13
C PRO A 92 -4.34 19.31 -16.98
N GLY A 93 -3.06 18.93 -17.00
CA GLY A 93 -2.07 19.32 -15.99
C GLY A 93 -2.13 18.55 -14.66
N LEU A 94 -3.20 17.80 -14.39
CA LEU A 94 -3.36 17.06 -13.13
C LEU A 94 -2.32 15.95 -12.98
N TRP A 95 -2.03 15.20 -14.06
CA TRP A 95 -1.17 14.03 -14.01
C TRP A 95 0.28 14.32 -13.62
N PRO A 96 0.98 15.28 -14.27
CA PRO A 96 2.34 15.65 -13.85
C PRO A 96 2.37 16.17 -12.41
N GLN A 97 1.43 17.04 -12.04
CA GLN A 97 1.37 17.63 -10.70
C GLN A 97 1.11 16.56 -9.63
N TYR A 98 0.16 15.67 -9.89
CA TYR A 98 -0.13 14.53 -9.04
C TYR A 98 1.09 13.65 -8.86
N PHE A 99 1.80 13.32 -9.96
CA PHE A 99 2.98 12.46 -9.91
C PHE A 99 4.07 13.02 -8.99
N TYR A 100 4.39 14.32 -9.11
CA TYR A 100 5.40 14.95 -8.25
C TYR A 100 5.01 14.93 -6.76
N ILE A 101 3.75 15.26 -6.46
CA ILE A 101 3.24 15.28 -5.08
C ILE A 101 3.19 13.86 -4.51
N ALA A 102 2.66 12.91 -5.27
CA ALA A 102 2.56 11.51 -4.93
C ALA A 102 3.94 10.89 -4.67
N LEU A 103 4.91 11.18 -5.53
CA LEU A 103 6.29 10.71 -5.38
C LEU A 103 6.95 11.29 -4.13
N GLY A 104 6.76 12.59 -3.85
CA GLY A 104 7.26 13.23 -2.63
C GLY A 104 6.68 12.60 -1.36
N MET A 105 5.37 12.37 -1.34
CA MET A 105 4.68 11.71 -0.22
C MET A 105 5.13 10.26 -0.04
N ALA A 106 5.26 9.52 -1.13
CA ALA A 106 5.76 8.15 -1.12
C ALA A 106 7.20 8.08 -0.60
N ALA A 107 8.09 8.97 -1.07
CA ALA A 107 9.47 9.05 -0.61
C ALA A 107 9.55 9.36 0.88
N GLY A 108 8.77 10.33 1.36
CA GLY A 108 8.70 10.67 2.79
C GLY A 108 8.19 9.51 3.66
N SER A 109 7.17 8.80 3.18
CA SER A 109 6.64 7.62 3.87
C SER A 109 7.65 6.47 3.92
N ILE A 110 8.33 6.20 2.82
CA ILE A 110 9.41 5.20 2.75
C ILE A 110 10.57 5.57 3.67
N LEU A 111 11.00 6.84 3.66
CA LEU A 111 12.08 7.31 4.53
C LEU A 111 11.70 7.13 6.01
N THR A 112 10.48 7.52 6.39
CA THR A 112 9.96 7.34 7.74
C THR A 112 9.90 5.86 8.13
N PHE A 113 9.48 4.99 7.21
CA PHE A 113 9.47 3.54 7.42
C PHE A 113 10.87 3.01 7.74
N PHE A 114 11.88 3.39 6.95
CA PHE A 114 13.27 2.98 7.18
C PHE A 114 13.85 3.57 8.48
N SER A 115 13.56 4.84 8.79
CA SER A 115 13.98 5.46 10.05
C SER A 115 13.39 4.73 11.26
N LEU A 116 12.09 4.40 11.22
CA LEU A 116 11.46 3.62 12.29
C LEU A 116 12.02 2.20 12.38
N TRP A 117 12.33 1.58 11.24
CA TRP A 117 12.94 0.26 11.20
C TRP A 117 14.33 0.25 11.85
N TYR A 118 15.17 1.24 11.49
CA TYR A 118 16.52 1.38 12.03
C TYR A 118 16.50 1.75 13.52
N ALA A 119 15.64 2.68 13.94
CA ALA A 119 15.50 3.09 15.33
C ALA A 119 15.15 1.92 16.26
N SER A 120 14.16 1.09 15.87
CA SER A 120 13.83 -0.10 16.68
C SER A 120 14.98 -1.11 16.78
N ARG A 121 15.88 -1.15 15.79
CA ARG A 121 17.04 -2.05 15.82
C ARG A 121 18.08 -1.58 16.85
N ILE A 122 18.24 -0.28 17.03
CA ILE A 122 19.15 0.32 18.01
C ILE A 122 18.61 0.12 19.43
N THR A 123 17.32 0.41 19.67
CA THR A 123 16.71 0.24 21.00
C THR A 123 16.82 -1.20 21.48
N ASN A 124 16.51 -2.18 20.63
CA ASN A 124 16.62 -3.60 21.00
C ASN A 124 18.07 -4.04 21.32
N GLN A 125 19.09 -3.44 20.70
CA GLN A 125 20.49 -3.72 21.03
C GLN A 125 20.93 -3.05 22.35
N ALA A 126 20.36 -1.88 22.67
CA ALA A 126 20.64 -1.18 23.92
C ALA A 126 20.03 -1.91 25.13
N ASP A 127 18.80 -2.41 25.00
CA ASP A 127 18.14 -3.17 26.07
C ASP A 127 18.86 -4.50 26.34
N GLN A 128 19.27 -5.21 25.29
CA GLN A 128 19.97 -6.49 25.43
C GLN A 128 21.35 -6.33 26.10
N LYS A 129 22.07 -5.25 25.82
CA LYS A 129 23.36 -4.95 26.45
C LYS A 129 23.24 -4.57 27.92
N SER A 130 22.11 -3.98 28.31
CA SER A 130 21.82 -3.60 29.70
C SER A 130 21.53 -4.83 30.57
N SER A 131 20.75 -5.78 30.07
CA SER A 131 20.41 -7.02 30.78
C SER A 131 21.60 -7.99 30.97
N ASP A 132 22.59 -7.97 30.06
CA ASP A 132 23.82 -8.75 30.20
C ASP A 132 24.79 -8.17 31.24
N LEU A 133 24.68 -6.86 31.54
CA LEU A 133 25.49 -6.20 32.57
C LEU A 133 24.87 -6.34 33.98
N GLU A 134 23.57 -6.52 34.08
CA GLU A 134 22.86 -6.70 35.37
C GLU A 134 22.90 -8.16 35.88
N ASN A 135 23.16 -9.13 35.00
CA ASN A 135 23.35 -10.55 35.35
C ASN A 135 24.81 -10.96 35.63
N LYS A 136 25.72 -9.99 35.76
CA LYS A 136 27.14 -10.20 36.06
C LYS A 136 27.51 -9.60 37.40
#